data_AF-A0A373CA31-F1
#
_entry.id   AF-A0A373CA31-F1
#
_cell.length_a   1.000
_cell.length_b   1.000
_cell.length_c   1.000
_cell.angle_alpha   90.00
_cell.angle_beta   90.00
_cell.angle_gamma   90.00
#
_symmetry.space_group_name_H-M   'P 1'
#
loop_
_entity.id
_entity.type
_entity.pdbx_description
1 polymer ?
#
loop_
_entity_poly.entity_id
_entity_poly.type
_entity_poly.pdbx_seq_one_letter_code
_entity_poly.pdbx_strand_id
1 'polypeptide(L)'
;MAAQLNYNYGTPKGVPGGKFDIAFDEVVTRKNENEDGVMKYGLAVAVGTDAGNGIKVPVTGTTAAQIEGITIALPNTEQDMAGKVVVKKNASLSVMKKGNIWGRLATGATPTYGTKAYVIPEGDEAGTFTHAADNGKSDSGKVEYLDISATFGNASDDGIAVIVL
;
A
#
# COMPACT_ATOMS: atom_id res chain seq x y z
N MET A 1 30.03 -2.26 25.16
CA MET A 1 28.69 -1.79 25.53
C MET A 1 27.90 -1.59 24.24
N ALA A 2 26.87 -2.38 23.97
CA ALA A 2 25.92 -2.07 22.91
C ALA A 2 24.91 -1.07 23.51
N ALA A 3 24.99 0.19 23.11
CA ALA A 3 24.02 1.18 23.50
C ALA A 3 22.72 0.91 22.72
N GLN A 4 21.60 0.77 23.43
CA GLN A 4 20.29 0.71 22.80
C GLN A 4 19.96 2.11 22.27
N LEU A 5 20.04 2.29 20.95
CA LEU A 5 19.86 3.59 20.29
C LEU A 5 18.40 4.06 20.24
N ASN A 6 17.45 3.14 20.43
CA ASN A 6 16.03 3.41 20.27
C ASN A 6 15.27 3.05 21.56
N TYR A 7 14.66 4.05 22.20
CA TYR A 7 13.86 3.93 23.44
C TYR A 7 12.34 3.89 23.20
N ASN A 8 11.92 3.58 21.97
CA ASN A 8 10.51 3.57 21.61
C ASN A 8 9.87 2.21 21.95
N TYR A 9 9.48 2.00 23.22
CA TYR A 9 8.74 0.82 23.68
C TYR A 9 7.23 0.89 23.38
N GLY A 10 6.84 1.66 22.35
CA GLY A 10 5.46 1.70 21.91
C GLY A 10 5.01 0.34 21.38
N THR A 11 3.79 -0.08 21.72
CA THR A 11 3.18 -1.26 21.10
C THR A 11 3.01 -0.99 19.60
N PRO A 12 3.42 -1.93 18.72
CA PRO A 12 3.15 -1.83 17.29
C PRO A 12 1.66 -1.58 17.04
N LYS A 13 1.31 -0.57 16.23
CA LYS A 13 -0.07 -0.12 16.07
C LYS A 13 -0.85 -0.88 15.01
N GLY A 14 -0.15 -1.49 14.05
CA GLY A 14 -0.79 -2.16 12.92
C GLY A 14 0.17 -3.01 12.11
N VAL A 15 -0.38 -3.62 11.07
CA VAL A 15 0.37 -4.40 10.07
C VAL A 15 0.00 -3.91 8.68
N PRO A 16 0.93 -3.87 7.71
CA PRO A 16 0.61 -3.50 6.33
C PRO A 16 -0.54 -4.35 5.77
N GLY A 17 -1.60 -3.71 5.31
CA GLY A 17 -2.83 -4.36 4.81
C GLY A 17 -3.80 -4.81 5.90
N GLY A 18 -3.53 -4.53 7.18
CA GLY A 18 -4.48 -4.81 8.25
C GLY A 18 -5.67 -3.86 8.20
N LYS A 19 -6.89 -4.38 8.39
CA LYS A 19 -8.07 -3.53 8.61
C LYS A 19 -7.85 -2.70 9.88
N PHE A 20 -8.15 -1.40 9.82
CA PHE A 20 -7.91 -0.51 10.96
C PHE A 20 -8.99 -0.63 12.03
N ASP A 21 -10.25 -0.71 11.62
CA ASP A 21 -11.41 -0.75 12.51
C ASP A 21 -12.51 -1.69 11.98
N ILE A 22 -13.68 -1.64 12.62
CA ILE A 22 -14.87 -2.41 12.29
C ILE A 22 -15.87 -1.63 11.42
N ALA A 23 -15.48 -0.47 10.87
CA ALA A 23 -16.35 0.30 10.00
C ALA A 23 -16.70 -0.50 8.73
N PHE A 24 -17.78 -0.09 8.06
CA PHE A 24 -18.18 -0.72 6.82
C PHE A 24 -17.05 -0.63 5.80
N ASP A 25 -16.69 -1.78 5.23
CA ASP A 25 -15.72 -1.88 4.17
C ASP A 25 -16.28 -2.63 2.95
N GLU A 26 -15.81 -2.24 1.77
CA GLU A 26 -16.08 -2.95 0.53
C GLU A 26 -14.80 -3.68 0.12
N VAL A 27 -14.89 -5.00 0.02
CA VAL A 27 -13.76 -5.86 -0.31
C VAL A 27 -14.10 -6.76 -1.47
N VAL A 28 -13.20 -6.83 -2.45
CA VAL A 28 -13.30 -7.71 -3.61
C VAL A 28 -12.14 -8.69 -3.64
N THR A 29 -12.36 -9.86 -4.23
CA THR A 29 -11.29 -10.85 -4.45
C THR A 29 -10.68 -10.68 -5.83
N ARG A 30 -9.35 -10.64 -5.91
CA ARG A 30 -8.58 -10.54 -7.16
C ARG A 30 -7.39 -11.48 -7.16
N LYS A 31 -6.89 -11.83 -8.34
CA LYS A 31 -5.67 -12.63 -8.53
C LYS A 31 -4.45 -11.74 -8.67
N ASN A 32 -3.37 -12.09 -8.00
CA ASN A 32 -2.08 -11.46 -8.20
C ASN A 32 -1.51 -11.82 -9.58
N GLU A 33 -1.35 -10.84 -10.47
CA GLU A 33 -0.70 -11.05 -11.77
C GLU A 33 0.82 -10.83 -11.72
N ASN A 34 1.34 -10.21 -10.66
CA ASN A 34 2.78 -10.03 -10.52
C ASN A 34 3.50 -11.35 -10.22
N GLU A 35 4.79 -11.39 -10.55
CA GLU A 35 5.69 -12.46 -10.12
C GLU A 35 5.77 -12.58 -8.60
N ASP A 36 6.19 -13.75 -8.13
CA ASP A 36 6.33 -14.08 -6.71
C ASP A 36 7.10 -12.99 -5.94
N GLY A 37 6.51 -12.51 -4.86
CA GLY A 37 7.17 -11.57 -3.93
C GLY A 37 7.22 -10.11 -4.37
N VAL A 38 6.76 -9.77 -5.59
CA VAL A 38 6.59 -8.38 -6.03
C VAL A 38 5.43 -7.73 -5.28
N MET A 39 4.30 -8.44 -5.21
CA MET A 39 3.12 -7.98 -4.48
C MET A 39 3.36 -8.01 -2.97
N LYS A 40 2.92 -6.95 -2.28
CA LYS A 40 2.93 -6.85 -0.81
C LYS A 40 1.57 -6.40 -0.30
N TYR A 41 1.26 -6.76 0.95
CA TYR A 41 0.07 -6.26 1.65
C TYR A 41 0.19 -4.78 2.01
N GLY A 42 -0.93 -4.06 1.97
CA GLY A 42 -1.00 -2.62 2.22
C GLY A 42 -0.55 -1.75 1.04
N LEU A 43 -0.37 -2.33 -0.15
CA LEU A 43 -0.12 -1.56 -1.37
C LEU A 43 -1.44 -1.20 -2.06
N ALA A 44 -1.51 0.00 -2.61
CA ALA A 44 -2.47 0.33 -3.66
C ALA A 44 -2.12 -0.48 -4.92
N VAL A 45 -3.14 -1.09 -5.52
CA VAL A 45 -2.99 -1.97 -6.68
C VAL A 45 -3.83 -1.50 -7.85
N ALA A 46 -3.28 -1.64 -9.04
CA ALA A 46 -3.94 -1.33 -10.28
C ALA A 46 -4.66 -2.56 -10.84
N VAL A 47 -5.68 -2.31 -11.67
CA VAL A 47 -6.32 -3.34 -12.49
C VAL A 47 -5.26 -4.05 -13.33
N GLY A 48 -5.30 -5.37 -13.30
CA GLY A 48 -4.44 -6.25 -14.08
C GLY A 48 -4.80 -6.27 -15.56
N THR A 49 -4.27 -7.26 -16.25
CA THR A 49 -4.55 -7.54 -17.66
C THR A 49 -5.97 -8.07 -17.83
N ASP A 50 -6.45 -8.88 -16.87
CA ASP A 50 -7.81 -9.42 -16.84
C ASP A 50 -8.69 -8.56 -15.92
N ALA A 51 -9.30 -7.51 -16.47
CA ALA A 51 -10.05 -6.53 -15.71
C ALA A 51 -11.19 -7.15 -14.88
N GLY A 52 -11.23 -6.82 -13.58
CA GLY A 52 -12.20 -7.38 -12.64
C GLY A 52 -11.81 -8.74 -12.05
N ASN A 53 -10.75 -9.37 -12.54
CA ASN A 53 -10.24 -10.65 -12.04
C ASN A 53 -8.82 -10.54 -11.50
N GLY A 54 -7.94 -9.83 -12.19
CA GLY A 54 -6.53 -9.70 -11.88
C GLY A 54 -6.14 -8.30 -11.42
N ILE A 55 -5.10 -8.22 -10.60
CA ILE A 55 -4.48 -6.99 -10.13
C ILE A 55 -2.97 -7.07 -10.25
N LYS A 56 -2.34 -5.89 -10.32
CA LYS A 56 -0.90 -5.75 -10.29
C LYS A 56 -0.47 -4.50 -9.51
N VAL A 57 0.78 -4.47 -9.08
CA VAL A 57 1.43 -3.24 -8.63
C VAL A 57 1.41 -2.21 -9.78
N PRO A 58 1.15 -0.91 -9.49
CA PRO A 58 1.20 0.16 -10.48
C PRO A 58 2.52 0.18 -11.26
N VAL A 59 2.43 0.60 -12.52
CA VAL A 59 3.57 0.82 -13.43
C VAL A 59 3.45 2.17 -14.13
N THR A 60 4.51 2.60 -14.81
CA THR A 60 4.50 3.81 -15.65
C THR A 60 3.26 3.90 -16.53
N GLY A 61 2.57 5.03 -16.48
CA GLY A 61 1.32 5.27 -17.20
C GLY A 61 0.05 4.77 -16.49
N THR A 62 0.15 4.16 -15.31
CA THR A 62 -1.02 3.86 -14.47
C THR A 62 -1.72 5.16 -14.07
N THR A 63 -3.03 5.21 -14.25
CA THR A 63 -3.87 6.34 -13.88
C THR A 63 -4.60 6.09 -12.55
N ALA A 64 -5.05 7.15 -11.88
CA ALA A 64 -5.80 7.03 -10.62
C ALA A 64 -7.07 6.16 -10.77
N ALA A 65 -7.77 6.26 -11.91
CA ALA A 65 -8.98 5.48 -12.19
C ALA A 65 -8.72 3.97 -12.35
N GLN A 66 -7.46 3.58 -12.60
CA GLN A 66 -7.06 2.18 -12.68
C GLN A 66 -6.65 1.60 -11.33
N ILE A 67 -6.50 2.42 -10.28
CA ILE A 67 -6.28 1.91 -8.93
C ILE A 67 -7.58 1.31 -8.43
N GLU A 68 -7.54 0.02 -8.11
CA GLU A 68 -8.72 -0.75 -7.71
C GLU A 68 -8.94 -0.74 -6.19
N GLY A 69 -7.87 -0.53 -5.42
CA GLY A 69 -7.93 -0.50 -3.96
C GLY A 69 -6.62 -0.88 -3.31
N ILE A 70 -6.66 -1.31 -2.05
CA ILE A 70 -5.48 -1.66 -1.25
C ILE A 70 -5.52 -3.15 -0.86
N THR A 71 -4.40 -3.86 -0.97
CA THR A 71 -4.30 -5.27 -0.61
C THR A 71 -4.41 -5.50 0.89
N ILE A 72 -5.32 -6.39 1.30
CA ILE A 72 -5.56 -6.76 2.69
C ILE A 72 -4.65 -7.92 3.08
N ALA A 73 -4.03 -7.81 4.26
CA ALA A 73 -3.20 -8.85 4.84
C ALA A 73 -3.98 -10.14 5.06
N LEU A 74 -3.42 -11.25 4.60
CA LEU A 74 -3.93 -12.60 4.88
C LEU A 74 -3.01 -13.28 5.89
N PRO A 75 -3.50 -13.67 7.08
CA PRO A 75 -2.66 -14.19 8.16
C PRO A 75 -2.00 -15.54 7.83
N ASN A 76 -2.55 -16.29 6.86
CA ASN A 76 -2.10 -17.63 6.49
C ASN A 76 -1.18 -17.63 5.24
N THR A 77 -0.57 -16.49 4.91
CA THR A 77 0.29 -16.38 3.73
C THR A 77 1.61 -17.10 3.95
N GLU A 78 2.05 -17.86 2.95
CA GLU A 78 3.34 -18.54 2.98
C GLU A 78 4.50 -17.57 3.22
N GLN A 79 5.49 -18.06 3.97
CA GLN A 79 6.76 -17.37 4.19
C GLN A 79 7.87 -18.11 3.47
N ASP A 80 8.89 -17.37 3.03
CA ASP A 80 10.13 -17.96 2.54
C ASP A 80 10.98 -18.54 3.68
N MET A 81 12.14 -19.12 3.32
CA MET A 81 13.07 -19.70 4.28
C MET A 81 13.70 -18.68 5.25
N ALA A 82 13.58 -17.38 4.97
CA ALA A 82 14.02 -16.30 5.85
C ALA A 82 12.88 -15.77 6.75
N GLY A 83 11.69 -16.39 6.69
CA GLY A 83 10.52 -15.98 7.47
C GLY A 83 9.81 -14.75 6.90
N LYS A 84 10.08 -14.37 5.65
CA LYS A 84 9.44 -13.23 5.01
C LYS A 84 8.19 -13.68 4.26
N VAL A 85 7.09 -12.96 4.44
CA VAL A 85 5.85 -13.18 3.68
C VAL A 85 6.10 -13.00 2.18
N VAL A 86 5.75 -14.01 1.39
CA VAL A 86 5.85 -13.98 -0.08
C VAL A 86 4.47 -14.19 -0.68
N VAL A 87 3.93 -13.14 -1.30
CA VAL A 87 2.68 -13.26 -2.06
C VAL A 87 3.01 -13.89 -3.41
N LYS A 88 2.45 -15.08 -3.65
CA LYS A 88 2.67 -15.85 -4.87
C LYS A 88 1.93 -15.27 -6.07
N LYS A 89 2.48 -15.47 -7.26
CA LYS A 89 1.75 -15.26 -8.52
C LYS A 89 0.49 -16.12 -8.53
N ASN A 90 -0.60 -15.57 -9.06
CA ASN A 90 -1.94 -16.16 -9.08
C ASN A 90 -2.60 -16.39 -7.70
N ALA A 91 -1.97 -15.95 -6.60
CA ALA A 91 -2.62 -15.99 -5.29
C ALA A 91 -3.91 -15.15 -5.31
N SER A 92 -4.95 -15.66 -4.64
CA SER A 92 -6.18 -14.90 -4.42
C SER A 92 -5.97 -13.92 -3.27
N LEU A 93 -6.18 -12.65 -3.55
CA LEU A 93 -6.00 -11.54 -2.63
C LEU A 93 -7.32 -10.85 -2.39
N SER A 94 -7.48 -10.34 -1.17
CA SER A 94 -8.56 -9.41 -0.84
C SER A 94 -8.08 -7.99 -1.09
N VAL A 95 -8.87 -7.19 -1.78
CA VAL A 95 -8.59 -5.79 -2.11
C VAL A 95 -9.70 -4.94 -1.53
N MET A 96 -9.34 -4.04 -0.62
CA MET A 96 -10.27 -3.07 -0.04
C MET A 96 -10.49 -1.92 -1.03
N LYS A 97 -11.73 -1.72 -1.44
CA LYS A 97 -12.16 -0.62 -2.32
C LYS A 97 -12.65 0.60 -1.55
N LYS A 98 -13.14 0.38 -0.33
CA LYS A 98 -13.66 1.40 0.58
C LYS A 98 -13.45 0.95 2.02
N GLY A 99 -13.12 1.88 2.91
CA GLY A 99 -12.91 1.61 4.33
C GLY A 99 -11.56 2.10 4.84
N ASN A 100 -11.21 1.68 6.06
CA ASN A 100 -9.99 2.14 6.76
C ASN A 100 -8.98 1.00 6.86
N ILE A 101 -7.78 1.21 6.33
CA ILE A 101 -6.75 0.16 6.22
C ILE A 101 -5.35 0.71 6.47
N TRP A 102 -4.47 -0.10 7.04
CA TRP A 102 -3.06 0.22 7.17
C TRP A 102 -2.34 0.10 5.81
N GLY A 103 -2.09 1.23 5.15
CA GLY A 103 -1.32 1.31 3.90
C GLY A 103 0.18 1.48 4.15
N ARG A 104 1.00 1.01 3.21
CA ARG A 104 2.46 1.21 3.22
C ARG A 104 2.81 2.62 2.79
N LEU A 105 3.76 3.23 3.49
CA LEU A 105 4.30 4.54 3.15
C LEU A 105 5.56 4.41 2.30
N ALA A 106 5.73 5.37 1.40
CA ALA A 106 7.00 5.60 0.72
C ALA A 106 8.06 6.12 1.70
N THR A 107 9.32 5.94 1.37
CA THR A 107 10.44 6.43 2.16
C THR A 107 10.36 7.95 2.29
N GLY A 108 10.42 8.45 3.53
CA GLY A 108 10.33 9.89 3.80
C GLY A 108 8.92 10.48 3.73
N ALA A 109 7.88 9.67 3.55
CA ALA A 109 6.51 10.17 3.63
C ALA A 109 6.14 10.56 5.07
N THR A 110 5.53 11.74 5.23
CA THR A 110 5.08 12.29 6.51
C THR A 110 3.55 12.40 6.53
N PRO A 111 2.84 11.34 6.96
CA PRO A 111 1.38 11.34 6.96
C PRO A 111 0.85 12.39 7.92
N THR A 112 -0.07 13.23 7.45
CA THR A 112 -0.77 14.24 8.26
C THR A 112 -2.26 13.97 8.20
N TYR A 113 -2.90 13.90 9.37
CA TYR A 113 -4.33 13.56 9.45
C TYR A 113 -5.19 14.47 8.56
N GLY A 114 -6.07 13.85 7.77
CA GLY A 114 -7.03 14.52 6.88
C GLY A 114 -6.43 15.07 5.60
N THR A 115 -5.11 15.00 5.39
CA THR A 115 -4.50 15.39 4.11
C THR A 115 -4.59 14.25 3.10
N LYS A 116 -4.48 14.60 1.81
CA LYS A 116 -4.46 13.61 0.72
C LYS A 116 -3.31 12.61 0.89
N ALA A 117 -3.61 11.36 0.59
CA ALA A 117 -2.65 10.28 0.48
C ALA A 117 -2.53 9.88 -1.00
N TYR A 118 -1.44 10.29 -1.65
CA TYR A 118 -1.20 9.98 -3.06
C TYR A 118 -0.52 8.62 -3.20
N VAL A 119 -0.79 7.93 -4.31
CA VAL A 119 -0.15 6.66 -4.65
C VAL A 119 1.00 6.89 -5.61
N ILE A 120 2.16 6.31 -5.32
CA ILE A 120 3.30 6.32 -6.25
C ILE A 120 3.00 5.35 -7.42
N PRO A 121 3.01 5.81 -8.68
CA PRO A 121 2.57 5.01 -9.83
C PRO A 121 3.64 4.06 -10.38
N GLU A 122 4.91 4.25 -10.05
CA GLU A 122 6.01 3.52 -10.69
C GLU A 122 7.27 3.43 -9.81
N GLY A 123 8.22 2.60 -10.25
CA GLY A 123 9.48 2.37 -9.55
C GLY A 123 9.37 1.41 -8.37
N ASP A 124 10.41 1.36 -7.54
CA ASP A 124 10.55 0.38 -6.45
C ASP A 124 9.52 0.59 -5.31
N GLU A 125 8.97 1.80 -5.22
CA GLU A 125 7.95 2.20 -4.24
C GLU A 125 6.54 2.25 -4.84
N ALA A 126 6.33 1.71 -6.04
CA ALA A 126 5.03 1.68 -6.69
C ALA A 126 3.95 1.06 -5.79
N GLY A 127 2.79 1.71 -5.72
CA GLY A 127 1.67 1.30 -4.87
C GLY A 127 1.80 1.72 -3.40
N THR A 128 2.90 2.35 -2.97
CA THR A 128 2.98 2.97 -1.64
C THR A 128 2.35 4.36 -1.61
N PHE A 129 2.04 4.83 -0.40
CA PHE A 129 1.40 6.11 -0.14
C PHE A 129 2.40 7.19 0.26
N THR A 130 2.14 8.42 -0.17
CA THR A 130 2.93 9.60 0.19
C THR A 130 2.06 10.86 0.30
N HIS A 131 2.61 11.88 0.95
CA HIS A 131 1.98 13.19 1.15
C HIS A 131 2.28 14.17 0.00
N ALA A 132 3.32 13.90 -0.78
CA ALA A 132 3.69 14.70 -1.94
C ALA A 132 2.79 14.38 -3.13
N ALA A 133 2.48 15.38 -3.97
CA ALA A 133 1.69 15.18 -5.18
C ALA A 133 2.54 14.73 -6.39
N ASP A 134 3.86 14.84 -6.29
CA ASP A 134 4.82 14.40 -7.30
C ASP A 134 6.17 14.06 -6.63
N ASN A 135 7.13 13.60 -7.43
CA ASN A 135 8.47 13.28 -6.97
C ASN A 135 9.38 14.51 -6.73
N GLY A 136 8.83 15.72 -6.71
CA GLY A 136 9.55 16.97 -6.44
C GLY A 136 10.51 17.42 -7.55
N LYS A 137 10.52 16.75 -8.70
CA LYS A 137 11.35 17.15 -9.85
C LYS A 137 10.61 18.13 -10.75
N SER A 138 11.37 18.99 -11.42
CA SER A 138 10.86 20.00 -12.35
C SER A 138 11.25 19.76 -13.82
N ASP A 139 11.90 18.63 -14.10
CA ASP A 139 12.42 18.27 -15.41
C ASP A 139 11.60 17.13 -16.06
N SER A 140 12.13 16.54 -17.12
CA SER A 140 11.54 15.38 -17.80
C SER A 140 11.36 14.15 -16.91
N GLY A 141 11.98 14.13 -15.73
CA GLY A 141 11.83 13.09 -14.72
C GLY A 141 10.73 13.38 -13.72
N LYS A 142 9.95 14.46 -13.87
CA LYS A 142 8.78 14.72 -13.03
C LYS A 142 7.74 13.62 -13.22
N VAL A 143 7.30 13.06 -12.10
CA VAL A 143 6.23 12.04 -12.05
C VAL A 143 5.15 12.53 -11.12
N GLU A 144 3.95 12.75 -11.65
CA GLU A 144 2.77 13.05 -10.83
C GLU A 144 2.27 11.79 -10.15
N TYR A 145 1.96 11.90 -8.87
CA TYR A 145 1.44 10.81 -8.07
C TYR A 145 -0.09 10.80 -8.12
N LEU A 146 -0.66 9.62 -7.92
CA LEU A 146 -2.07 9.39 -8.21
C LEU A 146 -2.94 9.80 -7.02
N ASP A 147 -3.85 10.73 -7.27
CA ASP A 147 -4.91 11.09 -6.33
C ASP A 147 -6.10 10.15 -6.51
N ILE A 148 -6.23 9.17 -5.62
CA ILE A 148 -7.34 8.22 -5.61
C ILE A 148 -8.48 8.67 -4.67
N SER A 149 -8.51 9.94 -4.28
CA SER A 149 -9.40 10.50 -3.25
C SER A 149 -9.21 9.95 -1.84
N ALA A 150 -8.08 9.28 -1.58
CA ALA A 150 -7.75 8.77 -0.26
C ALA A 150 -7.16 9.87 0.64
N THR A 151 -7.36 9.72 1.95
CA THR A 151 -6.74 10.61 2.96
C THR A 151 -6.03 9.83 4.05
N PHE A 152 -5.06 10.46 4.71
CA PHE A 152 -4.43 9.86 5.89
C PHE A 152 -5.38 9.92 7.09
N GLY A 153 -5.56 8.77 7.73
CA GLY A 153 -6.26 8.62 8.99
C GLY A 153 -5.45 9.10 10.19
N ASN A 154 -6.00 8.89 11.39
CA ASN A 154 -5.49 9.49 12.63
C ASN A 154 -4.27 8.75 13.23
N ALA A 155 -3.79 7.68 12.59
CA ALA A 155 -2.71 6.87 13.11
C ALA A 155 -1.67 6.52 12.03
N SER A 156 -0.42 6.52 12.45
CA SER A 156 0.74 6.06 11.68
C SER A 156 1.73 5.33 12.60
N ASP A 157 2.53 4.48 11.99
CA ASP A 157 3.63 3.74 12.60
C ASP A 157 4.79 3.60 11.59
N ASP A 158 5.87 2.93 11.97
CA ASP A 158 7.07 2.79 11.14
C ASP A 158 6.77 2.22 9.74
N GLY A 159 6.81 3.09 8.73
CA GLY A 159 6.53 2.75 7.32
C GLY A 159 5.07 2.47 6.96
N ILE A 160 4.10 2.74 7.85
CA ILE A 160 2.67 2.56 7.57
C ILE A 160 1.80 3.70 8.12
N ALA A 161 0.66 3.94 7.48
CA ALA A 161 -0.37 4.84 7.98
C ALA A 161 -1.76 4.28 7.71
N VAL A 162 -2.73 4.71 8.51
CA VAL A 162 -4.14 4.49 8.18
C VAL A 162 -4.47 5.28 6.92
N ILE A 163 -5.02 4.61 5.93
CA ILE A 163 -5.54 5.18 4.70
C ILE A 163 -7.06 5.03 4.75
N VAL A 164 -7.74 6.14 4.52
CA VAL A 164 -9.20 6.22 4.43
C VAL A 164 -9.55 6.26 2.94
N LEU A 165 -10.22 5.21 2.47
CA LEU A 165 -10.71 5.02 1.10
C LEU A 165 -12.22 5.31 1.00
#